data_AF-A0A9D8IXF0-F1
#
_entry.id   AF-A0A9D8IXF0-F1
#
_cell.length_a   1.000
_cell.length_b   1.000
_cell.length_c   1.000
_cell.angle_alpha   90.00
_cell.angle_beta   90.00
_cell.angle_gamma   90.00
#
_symmetry.space_group_name_H-M   'P 1'
#
loop_
_entity.id
_entity.type
_entity.pdbx_description
1 polymer ?
#
loop_
_entity_poly.entity_id
_entity_poly.type
_entity_poly.pdbx_seq_one_letter_code
_entity_poly.pdbx_strand_id
1 'polypeptide(L)'
;MANTYHPYDADQPFLMPPSLTEWLPKDHLVYFVRDLLTEIDLSPITWMYGREERRYPPYHPMAMTGIRLYGYSTGVTSSRKLEKRCQEDVAFRLLAAKRDKLGHLILIDKPKQSP
;
A
#
# COMPACT_ATOMS: atom_id res chain seq x y z
N MET A 1 -40.32 -23.80 -4.95
CA MET A 1 -39.68 -23.17 -3.77
C MET A 1 -39.13 -21.85 -4.23
N ALA A 2 -39.61 -20.72 -3.71
CA ALA A 2 -39.12 -19.41 -4.11
C ALA A 2 -37.77 -19.17 -3.42
N ASN A 3 -36.71 -18.89 -4.20
CA ASN A 3 -35.43 -18.51 -3.63
C ASN A 3 -35.56 -17.11 -3.05
N THR A 4 -35.71 -17.03 -1.72
CA THR A 4 -35.66 -15.77 -0.99
C THR A 4 -34.21 -15.28 -0.98
N TYR A 5 -33.95 -14.18 -1.68
CA TYR A 5 -32.65 -13.51 -1.67
C TYR A 5 -32.46 -12.74 -0.36
N HIS A 6 -31.19 -12.54 0.03
CA HIS A 6 -30.87 -11.65 1.13
C HIS A 6 -31.14 -10.18 0.74
N PRO A 7 -31.57 -9.33 1.70
CA PRO A 7 -31.73 -7.90 1.45
C PRO A 7 -30.38 -7.27 1.09
N TYR A 8 -30.38 -6.38 0.10
CA TYR A 8 -29.22 -5.63 -0.36
C TYR A 8 -29.27 -4.21 0.21
N ASP A 9 -28.32 -3.89 1.08
CA ASP A 9 -28.13 -2.54 1.64
C ASP A 9 -26.64 -2.19 1.59
N ALA A 10 -26.25 -1.35 0.62
CA ALA A 10 -24.87 -0.94 0.43
C ALA A 10 -24.44 0.19 1.38
N ASP A 11 -25.42 0.93 1.93
CA ASP A 11 -25.18 2.08 2.81
C ASP A 11 -25.19 1.66 4.29
N GLN A 12 -25.36 0.37 4.58
CA GLN A 12 -25.36 -0.16 5.93
C GLN A 12 -24.04 0.18 6.64
N PRO A 13 -24.08 0.98 7.72
CA PRO A 13 -22.87 1.38 8.41
C PRO A 13 -22.33 0.23 9.27
N PHE A 14 -21.01 0.15 9.38
CA PHE A 14 -20.37 -0.71 10.37
C PHE A 14 -20.41 -0.04 11.75
N LEU A 15 -20.69 -0.82 12.81
CA LEU A 15 -20.66 -0.33 14.19
C LEU A 15 -19.25 0.11 14.62
N MET A 16 -18.23 -0.64 14.20
CA MET A 16 -16.82 -0.27 14.32
C MET A 16 -16.12 -0.52 12.98
N PRO A 17 -15.14 0.31 12.58
CA PRO A 17 -14.45 0.11 11.32
C PRO A 17 -13.73 -1.25 11.35
N PRO A 18 -14.06 -2.17 10.42
CA PRO A 18 -13.41 -3.47 10.36
C PRO A 18 -11.91 -3.31 10.12
N SER A 19 -11.12 -4.26 10.64
CA SER A 19 -9.71 -4.31 10.29
C SER A 19 -9.56 -4.56 8.79
N LEU A 20 -8.58 -3.94 8.13
CA LEU A 20 -8.28 -4.21 6.71
C LEU A 20 -7.99 -5.70 6.47
N THR A 21 -7.52 -6.42 7.49
CA THR A 21 -7.26 -7.86 7.41
C THR A 21 -8.52 -8.71 7.32
N GLU A 22 -9.66 -8.21 7.79
CA GLU A 22 -10.95 -8.92 7.73
C GLU A 22 -11.56 -8.87 6.32
N TRP A 23 -11.12 -7.92 5.50
CA TRP A 23 -11.59 -7.75 4.12
C TRP A 23 -10.84 -8.62 3.12
N LEU A 24 -9.76 -9.30 3.55
CA LEU A 24 -8.92 -10.12 2.69
C LEU A 24 -8.91 -11.58 3.18
N PRO A 25 -8.98 -12.56 2.25
CA PRO A 25 -8.77 -13.97 2.57
C PRO A 25 -7.43 -14.19 3.29
N LYS A 26 -7.37 -15.14 4.23
CA LYS A 26 -6.15 -15.38 5.04
C LYS A 26 -4.94 -15.82 4.20
N ASP A 27 -5.18 -16.42 3.05
CA ASP A 27 -4.20 -16.89 2.07
C ASP A 27 -3.86 -15.83 0.99
N HIS A 28 -4.33 -14.59 1.16
CA HIS A 28 -4.09 -13.52 0.20
C HIS A 28 -2.59 -13.20 0.08
N LEU A 29 -2.09 -13.08 -1.15
CA LEU A 29 -0.67 -12.84 -1.50
C LEU A 29 -0.03 -11.67 -0.73
N VAL A 30 -0.81 -10.64 -0.40
CA VAL A 30 -0.33 -9.48 0.36
C VAL A 30 0.34 -9.86 1.68
N TYR A 31 -0.12 -10.92 2.34
CA TYR A 31 0.43 -11.37 3.61
C TYR A 31 1.81 -11.99 3.41
N PHE A 32 1.96 -12.81 2.38
CA PHE A 32 3.27 -13.33 1.98
C PHE A 32 4.24 -12.19 1.66
N VAL A 33 3.81 -11.16 0.90
CA VAL A 33 4.66 -9.99 0.62
C VAL A 33 5.03 -9.26 1.91
N ARG A 34 4.07 -9.04 2.82
CA ARG A 34 4.32 -8.35 4.09
C ARG A 34 5.35 -9.09 4.95
N ASP A 35 5.20 -10.40 5.06
CA ASP A 35 6.08 -11.24 5.86
C ASP A 35 7.47 -11.34 5.20
N LEU A 36 7.54 -11.39 3.87
CA LEU A 36 8.82 -11.31 3.15
C LEU A 36 9.54 -9.97 3.39
N LEU A 37 8.83 -8.85 3.53
CA LEU A 37 9.45 -7.55 3.82
C LEU A 37 10.10 -7.49 5.20
N THR A 38 9.70 -8.33 6.17
CA THR A 38 10.36 -8.37 7.49
C THR A 38 11.70 -9.10 7.43
N GLU A 39 11.90 -9.95 6.42
CA GLU A 39 13.14 -10.71 6.22
C GLU A 39 14.17 -9.95 5.36
N ILE A 40 13.75 -8.90 4.64
CA ILE A 40 14.64 -8.10 3.80
C ILE A 40 15.32 -7.01 4.63
N ASP A 41 16.65 -6.95 4.57
CA ASP A 41 17.40 -5.82 5.11
C ASP A 41 17.21 -4.56 4.25
N LEU A 42 16.41 -3.62 4.75
CA LEU A 42 16.16 -2.32 4.13
C LEU A 42 17.07 -1.21 4.68
N SER A 43 18.01 -1.53 5.57
CA SER A 43 18.96 -0.56 6.14
C SER A 43 19.72 0.26 5.09
N PRO A 44 20.16 -0.30 3.94
CA PRO A 44 20.82 0.49 2.90
C PRO A 44 19.93 1.59 2.32
N ILE A 45 18.63 1.33 2.17
CA ILE A 45 17.66 2.33 1.70
C ILE A 45 17.47 3.40 2.78
N THR A 46 17.21 3.00 4.02
CA THR A 46 17.03 3.95 5.13
C THR A 46 18.24 4.87 5.29
N TRP A 47 19.45 4.33 5.16
CA TRP A 47 20.70 5.07 5.26
C TRP A 47 20.88 6.12 4.15
N MET A 48 20.60 5.76 2.89
CA MET A 48 20.67 6.69 1.75
C MET A 48 19.68 7.85 1.91
N TYR A 49 18.46 7.55 2.37
CA TYR A 49 17.39 8.53 2.48
C TYR A 49 17.44 9.37 3.77
N GLY A 50 18.23 8.98 4.78
CA GLY A 50 18.36 9.67 6.06
C GLY A 50 19.33 10.86 6.08
N ARG A 51 20.14 11.04 5.02
CA ARG A 51 21.17 12.09 4.94
C ARG A 51 20.75 13.35 4.17
N GLU A 52 19.53 13.36 3.62
CA GLU A 52 19.06 14.44 2.77
C GLU A 52 18.15 15.38 3.58
N GLU A 53 18.47 16.68 3.63
CA GLU A 53 17.58 17.68 4.20
C GLU A 53 16.32 17.79 3.32
N ARG A 54 15.17 17.36 3.85
CA ARG A 54 13.90 17.38 3.13
C ARG A 54 12.86 18.19 3.88
N ARG A 55 12.05 18.94 3.14
CA ARG A 55 10.89 19.68 3.66
C ARG A 55 9.77 18.76 4.19
N TYR A 56 9.73 17.51 3.75
CA TYR A 56 8.75 16.50 4.19
C TYR A 56 9.44 15.19 4.59
N PRO A 57 8.96 14.51 5.65
CA PRO A 57 9.50 13.21 6.04
C PRO A 57 9.29 12.19 4.91
N PRO A 58 10.31 11.37 4.60
CA PRO A 58 10.19 10.33 3.58
C PRO A 58 9.14 9.28 3.97
N TYR A 59 8.59 8.58 2.98
CA TYR A 59 7.79 7.39 3.22
C TYR A 59 8.65 6.29 3.86
N HIS A 60 8.02 5.46 4.70
CA HIS A 60 8.72 4.35 5.33
C HIS A 60 9.21 3.36 4.26
N PRO A 61 10.50 2.95 4.25
CA PRO A 61 11.05 2.04 3.25
C PRO A 61 10.26 0.74 3.09
N MET A 62 9.79 0.14 4.20
CA MET A 62 8.94 -1.06 4.12
C MET A 62 7.66 -0.84 3.33
N ALA A 63 6.96 0.28 3.55
CA ALA A 63 5.73 0.58 2.81
C ALA A 63 6.03 0.78 1.32
N MET A 64 7.11 1.52 1.01
CA MET A 64 7.52 1.80 -0.36
C MET A 64 7.91 0.54 -1.12
N THR A 65 8.75 -0.30 -0.51
CA THR A 65 9.19 -1.58 -1.09
C THR A 65 8.01 -2.54 -1.21
N GLY A 66 7.15 -2.61 -0.20
CA GLY A 66 5.97 -3.48 -0.24
C GLY A 66 4.99 -3.16 -1.35
N ILE A 67 4.63 -1.88 -1.51
CA ILE A 67 3.75 -1.41 -2.58
C ILE A 67 4.34 -1.76 -3.96
N ARG A 68 5.65 -1.55 -4.14
CA ARG A 68 6.33 -1.87 -5.41
C ARG A 68 6.37 -3.37 -5.67
N LEU A 69 6.79 -4.16 -4.69
CA LEU A 69 6.91 -5.60 -4.83
C LEU A 69 5.55 -6.26 -5.12
N TYR A 70 4.53 -5.88 -4.36
CA TYR A 70 3.17 -6.35 -4.58
C TYR A 70 2.60 -5.87 -5.91
N GLY A 71 2.83 -4.60 -6.27
CA GLY A 71 2.45 -4.04 -7.57
C GLY A 71 3.06 -4.81 -8.73
N TYR A 72 4.35 -5.09 -8.69
CA TYR A 72 5.03 -5.86 -9.74
C TYR A 72 4.51 -7.30 -9.82
N SER A 73 4.24 -7.92 -8.67
CA SER A 73 3.65 -9.26 -8.60
C SER A 73 2.22 -9.33 -9.18
N THR A 74 1.52 -8.19 -9.25
CA THR A 74 0.15 -8.08 -9.74
C THR A 74 0.03 -7.33 -11.08
N GLY A 75 1.16 -7.00 -11.73
CA GLY A 75 1.18 -6.30 -13.02
C GLY A 75 0.91 -4.79 -12.96
N VAL A 76 0.92 -4.19 -11.76
CA VAL A 76 0.77 -2.74 -11.56
C VAL A 76 2.15 -2.10 -11.36
N THR A 77 2.68 -1.49 -12.43
CA THR A 77 4.04 -0.93 -12.42
C THR A 77 4.10 0.60 -12.42
N SER A 78 3.08 1.26 -13.00
CA SER A 78 3.04 2.72 -13.09
C SER A 78 2.82 3.35 -11.72
N SER A 79 3.66 4.33 -11.36
CA SER A 79 3.54 5.09 -10.10
C SER A 79 2.15 5.69 -9.91
N ARG A 80 1.51 6.21 -10.98
CA ARG A 80 0.13 6.72 -10.93
C ARG A 80 -0.89 5.62 -10.65
N LYS A 81 -0.70 4.44 -11.25
CA LYS A 81 -1.59 3.29 -11.00
C LYS A 81 -1.40 2.75 -9.59
N LEU A 82 -0.16 2.71 -9.08
CA LEU A 82 0.14 2.31 -7.71
C LEU A 82 -0.49 3.26 -6.69
N GLU A 83 -0.38 4.57 -6.91
CA GLU A 83 -1.02 5.58 -6.07
C GLU A 83 -2.54 5.40 -6.03
N LYS A 84 -3.18 5.25 -7.21
CA LYS A 84 -4.62 4.98 -7.32
C LYS A 84 -5.01 3.71 -6.56
N ARG A 85 -4.23 2.63 -6.71
CA ARG A 85 -4.45 1.37 -5.97
C ARG A 85 -4.31 1.53 -4.46
N CYS A 86 -3.41 2.37 -3.97
CA CYS A 86 -3.32 2.66 -2.54
C CYS A 86 -4.58 3.34 -1.98
N GLN A 87 -5.41 3.95 -2.83
CA GLN A 87 -6.69 4.55 -2.44
C GLN A 87 -7.87 3.60 -2.64
N GLU A 88 -7.82 2.69 -3.62
CA GLU A 88 -9.01 1.89 -3.97
C GLU A 88 -8.92 0.44 -3.50
N ASP A 89 -7.71 -0.08 -3.31
CA ASP A 89 -7.45 -1.49 -3.12
C ASP A 89 -6.98 -1.78 -1.69
N VAL A 90 -7.66 -2.71 -1.03
CA VAL A 90 -7.46 -3.08 0.39
C VAL A 90 -6.05 -3.63 0.62
N ALA A 91 -5.52 -4.42 -0.31
CA ALA A 91 -4.19 -5.01 -0.18
C ALA A 91 -3.10 -3.93 -0.23
N PHE A 92 -3.24 -2.97 -1.14
CA PHE A 92 -2.33 -1.83 -1.18
C PHE A 92 -2.46 -0.93 0.04
N ARG A 93 -3.68 -0.68 0.54
CA ARG A 93 -3.93 0.07 1.79
C ARG A 93 -3.28 -0.60 3.01
N LEU A 94 -3.30 -1.93 3.06
CA LEU A 94 -2.66 -2.71 4.11
C LEU A 94 -1.14 -2.51 4.11
N LEU A 95 -0.50 -2.57 2.93
CA LEU A 95 0.95 -2.32 2.78
C LEU A 95 1.33 -0.84 3.02
N ALA A 96 0.43 0.09 2.68
CA ALA A 96 0.59 1.51 2.91
C ALA A 96 0.47 1.93 4.40
N ALA A 97 0.14 1.00 5.30
CA ALA A 97 -0.06 1.23 6.73
C ALA A 97 -1.00 2.42 7.03
N LYS A 98 -2.13 2.49 6.31
CA LYS A 98 -3.17 3.54 6.47
C LYS A 98 -2.70 4.98 6.21
N ARG A 99 -1.64 5.22 5.42
CA ARG A 99 -1.34 6.58 4.94
C ARG A 99 -2.26 6.95 3.78
N ASP A 100 -3.33 7.69 4.08
CA ASP A 100 -4.34 8.15 3.11
C ASP A 100 -3.77 9.05 2.00
N LYS A 101 -2.58 9.65 2.23
CA LYS A 101 -1.90 10.53 1.26
C LYS A 101 -0.53 9.98 0.86
N LEU A 102 -0.55 9.01 -0.05
CA LEU A 102 0.61 8.59 -0.85
C LEU A 102 0.84 9.48 -2.09
N GLY A 103 0.25 10.69 -2.11
CA GLY A 103 0.31 11.63 -3.24
C GLY A 103 1.70 12.08 -3.69
N HIS A 104 2.74 11.78 -2.89
CA HIS A 104 4.13 12.05 -3.25
C HIS A 104 4.89 10.82 -3.77
N LEU A 105 4.23 9.68 -4.01
CA LEU A 105 4.84 8.54 -4.71
C LEU A 105 5.39 8.96 -6.10
N ILE A 106 4.77 9.98 -6.71
CA ILE A 106 5.18 10.62 -7.96
C ILE A 106 6.57 11.31 -7.84
N LEU A 107 7.04 11.65 -6.64
CA LEU A 107 8.28 12.41 -6.46
C LEU A 107 9.55 11.57 -6.43
N ILE A 108 9.47 10.24 -6.38
CA ILE A 108 10.67 9.37 -6.40
C ILE A 108 11.26 9.29 -7.83
N ASP A 109 10.49 9.66 -8.86
CA ASP A 109 10.90 9.60 -10.27
C ASP A 109 11.39 10.93 -10.85
N LYS A 110 11.49 12.00 -10.04
CA LYS A 110 12.15 13.22 -10.52
C LYS A 110 13.66 12.98 -10.53
N PRO A 111 14.34 12.98 -11.69
CA PRO A 111 15.80 12.95 -11.70
C PRO A 111 16.30 14.15 -10.89
N LYS A 112 17.28 13.88 -10.03
CA LYS A 112 18.03 14.87 -9.28
C LYS A 112 18.53 15.92 -10.28
N GLN A 113 17.88 17.09 -10.35
CA GLN A 113 18.51 18.26 -10.95
C GLN A 113 19.67 18.59 -10.00
N SER A 114 20.82 18.05 -10.36
CA SER A 114 22.11 18.45 -9.79
C SER A 114 22.42 19.85 -10.33
N PRO A 115 23.10 20.70 -9.55
CA PRO A 115 23.31 22.12 -9.86
C PRO A 115 24.01 22.35 -11.20
#